data_AF-A0A1A0MSI0-F1
#
_entry.id   AF-A0A1A0MSI0-F1
#
_cell.length_a   1.000
_cell.length_b   1.000
_cell.length_c   1.000
_cell.angle_alpha   90.00
_cell.angle_beta   90.00
_cell.angle_gamma   90.00
#
_symmetry.space_group_name_H-M   'P 1'
#
loop_
_entity.id
_entity.type
_entity.pdbx_description
1 polymer ?
#
loop_
_entity_poly.entity_id
_entity_poly.type
_entity_poly.pdbx_seq_one_letter_code
_entity_poly.pdbx_strand_id
1 'polypeptide(L)'
;MVDKASLERAIHDAFTSQPPQAVICERGLIARVGQSTRCDVTMSPAYGIQPTITVSGVEGGKVSYSMTPAVSKTQLEAAVADMVTRARKAAPDSVVCQSGLEGKQGAVALCDITDDGFTSRRTALVSEVSGLAMNYGLTPVLEKSVAESSLATQLGQSPSTVKCDGDVDSKVGATQRCTALVGGQNRAYTLTVTDVADGKVSFSYKPAN
;
A
#
# COMPACT_ATOMS: atom_id res chain seq x y z
N MET A 1 -8.77 30.64 -17.26
CA MET A 1 -8.38 29.22 -17.46
C MET A 1 -6.87 29.17 -17.29
N VAL A 2 -6.33 28.12 -16.68
CA VAL A 2 -4.88 27.87 -16.72
C VAL A 2 -4.65 26.95 -17.91
N ASP A 3 -3.82 27.35 -18.87
CA ASP A 3 -3.55 26.52 -20.05
C ASP A 3 -2.70 25.30 -19.67
N LYS A 4 -2.73 24.29 -20.56
CA LYS A 4 -2.06 23.00 -20.36
C LYS A 4 -0.55 23.16 -20.14
N ALA A 5 0.12 23.97 -20.97
CA ALA A 5 1.57 24.13 -20.92
C ALA A 5 2.01 24.86 -19.64
N SER A 6 1.22 25.82 -19.16
CA SER A 6 1.47 26.48 -17.87
C SER A 6 1.34 25.51 -16.69
N LEU A 7 0.36 24.58 -16.72
CA LEU A 7 0.23 23.55 -15.68
C LEU A 7 1.40 22.57 -15.71
N GLU A 8 1.77 22.07 -16.88
CA GLU A 8 2.89 21.14 -17.05
C GLU A 8 4.19 21.76 -16.53
N ARG A 9 4.44 23.03 -16.85
CA ARG A 9 5.58 23.78 -16.32
C ARG A 9 5.51 23.94 -14.80
N ALA A 10 4.38 24.34 -14.25
CA ALA A 10 4.21 24.50 -12.81
C ALA A 10 4.45 23.19 -12.03
N ILE A 11 4.01 22.06 -12.58
CA ILE A 11 4.27 20.73 -12.00
C ILE A 11 5.74 20.38 -12.11
N HIS A 12 6.36 20.57 -13.28
CA HIS A 12 7.80 20.33 -13.47
C HIS A 12 8.64 21.14 -12.47
N ASP A 13 8.33 22.43 -12.29
CA ASP A 13 9.04 23.33 -11.38
C ASP A 13 8.84 22.98 -9.90
N ALA A 14 7.77 22.24 -9.56
CA ALA A 14 7.55 21.74 -8.20
C ALA A 14 8.54 20.63 -7.79
N PHE A 15 9.22 20.00 -8.75
CA PHE A 15 10.25 18.98 -8.50
C PHE A 15 11.65 19.60 -8.53
N THR A 16 12.05 20.23 -7.43
CA THR A 16 13.32 20.98 -7.36
C THR A 16 14.57 20.09 -7.22
N SER A 17 14.44 18.90 -6.64
CA SER A 17 15.57 17.99 -6.39
C SER A 17 15.81 17.00 -7.53
N GLN A 18 14.75 16.51 -8.16
CA GLN A 18 14.81 15.55 -9.26
C GLN A 18 13.70 15.87 -10.26
N PRO A 19 14.01 16.60 -11.34
CA PRO A 19 13.01 16.95 -12.35
C PRO A 19 12.42 15.68 -13.01
N PRO A 20 11.11 15.66 -13.32
CA PRO A 20 10.51 14.57 -14.08
C PRO A 20 11.05 14.52 -15.51
N GLN A 21 11.06 13.31 -16.09
CA GLN A 21 11.36 13.10 -17.51
C GLN A 21 10.26 13.67 -18.41
N ALA A 22 9.00 13.57 -17.96
CA ALA A 22 7.86 14.11 -18.67
C ALA A 22 6.74 14.51 -17.71
N VAL A 23 6.01 15.56 -18.07
CA VAL A 23 4.74 15.94 -17.45
C VAL A 23 3.74 16.11 -18.58
N ILE A 24 2.63 15.38 -18.52
CA ILE A 24 1.58 15.42 -19.54
C ILE A 24 0.24 15.63 -18.85
N CYS A 25 -0.38 16.79 -19.05
CA CYS A 25 -1.72 17.05 -18.53
C CYS A 25 -2.79 16.65 -19.56
N GLU A 26 -3.89 16.05 -19.11
CA GLU A 26 -5.03 15.69 -19.99
C GLU A 26 -5.56 16.93 -20.72
N ARG A 27 -5.66 18.04 -19.99
CA ARG A 27 -6.18 19.33 -20.46
C ARG A 27 -5.70 20.47 -19.56
N GLY A 28 -5.98 21.70 -20.00
CA GLY A 28 -5.89 22.88 -19.15
C GLY A 28 -6.95 22.87 -18.04
N LEU A 29 -6.75 23.71 -17.03
CA LEU A 29 -7.62 23.81 -15.86
C LEU A 29 -8.65 24.93 -16.05
N ILE A 30 -9.92 24.54 -16.09
CA ILE A 30 -11.04 25.46 -16.20
C ILE A 30 -11.09 26.30 -14.91
N ALA A 31 -11.15 27.63 -15.04
CA ALA A 31 -11.17 28.56 -13.91
C ALA A 31 -12.54 28.58 -13.22
N ARG A 32 -12.88 27.48 -12.55
CA ARG A 32 -14.12 27.30 -11.80
C ARG A 32 -13.81 26.41 -10.60
N VAL A 33 -14.15 26.86 -9.39
CA VAL A 33 -13.92 26.12 -8.15
C VAL A 33 -14.50 24.71 -8.26
N GLY A 34 -13.71 23.72 -7.82
CA GLY A 34 -14.05 22.29 -7.90
C GLY A 34 -13.80 21.64 -9.26
N GLN A 35 -13.45 22.40 -10.30
CA GLN A 35 -12.95 21.79 -11.54
C GLN A 35 -11.56 21.21 -11.34
N SER A 36 -11.33 20.07 -11.98
CA SER A 36 -10.06 19.37 -11.91
C SER A 36 -9.57 18.88 -13.27
N THR A 37 -8.27 18.65 -13.36
CA THR A 37 -7.62 17.92 -14.45
C THR A 37 -6.62 16.94 -13.84
N ARG A 38 -6.34 15.84 -14.54
CA ARG A 38 -5.23 14.95 -14.19
C ARG A 38 -4.03 15.23 -15.06
N CYS A 39 -2.86 14.98 -14.50
CA CYS A 39 -1.61 14.98 -15.24
C CYS A 39 -0.83 13.72 -14.90
N ASP A 40 -0.14 13.17 -15.89
CA ASP A 40 0.80 12.07 -15.72
C ASP A 40 2.20 12.65 -15.61
N VAL A 41 2.90 12.27 -14.55
CA VAL A 41 4.29 12.66 -14.28
C VAL A 41 5.15 11.42 -14.34
N THR A 42 6.07 11.38 -15.31
CA THR A 42 7.03 10.29 -15.46
C THR A 42 8.35 10.72 -14.83
N MET A 43 8.79 10.01 -13.79
CA MET A 43 10.09 10.26 -13.14
C MET A 43 11.15 9.31 -13.68
N SER A 44 10.76 8.07 -13.95
CA SER A 44 11.58 7.04 -14.61
C SER A 44 10.65 6.05 -15.34
N PRO A 45 11.19 5.13 -16.16
CA PRO A 45 10.36 4.09 -16.80
C PRO A 45 9.55 3.23 -15.81
N ALA A 46 10.02 3.10 -14.56
CA ALA A 46 9.40 2.29 -13.52
C ALA A 46 8.65 3.12 -12.46
N TYR A 47 8.78 4.45 -12.48
CA TYR A 47 8.23 5.32 -11.44
C TYR A 47 7.58 6.56 -12.04
N GLY A 48 6.34 6.78 -11.64
CA GLY A 48 5.59 7.99 -11.98
C GLY A 48 4.41 8.16 -11.05
N ILE A 49 3.78 9.33 -11.13
CA ILE A 49 2.60 9.68 -10.35
C ILE A 49 1.56 10.34 -11.27
N GLN A 50 0.31 10.30 -10.85
CA GLN A 50 -0.81 10.90 -11.57
C GLN A 50 -1.53 11.94 -10.70
N PRO A 51 -0.95 13.14 -10.49
CA PRO A 51 -1.57 14.16 -9.67
C PRO A 51 -2.91 14.64 -10.23
N THR A 52 -3.84 14.92 -9.32
CA THR A 52 -5.09 15.62 -9.62
C THR A 52 -4.95 17.08 -9.20
N ILE A 53 -5.16 17.99 -10.15
CA ILE A 53 -5.06 19.42 -9.95
C ILE A 53 -6.48 19.95 -9.84
N THR A 54 -6.83 20.58 -8.73
CA THR A 54 -8.20 21.05 -8.44
C THR A 54 -8.23 22.54 -8.14
N VAL A 55 -9.12 23.29 -8.78
CA VAL A 55 -9.30 24.73 -8.49
C VAL A 55 -9.89 24.90 -7.09
N SER A 56 -9.18 25.64 -6.25
CA SER A 56 -9.59 26.01 -4.90
C SER A 56 -10.18 27.42 -4.83
N GLY A 57 -9.84 28.31 -5.77
CA GLY A 57 -10.35 29.69 -5.78
C GLY A 57 -10.17 30.41 -7.11
N VAL A 58 -11.02 31.40 -7.37
CA VAL A 58 -10.92 32.30 -8.52
C VAL A 58 -11.21 33.72 -8.05
N GLU A 59 -10.19 34.58 -8.03
CA GLU A 59 -10.29 35.96 -7.52
C GLU A 59 -9.52 36.91 -8.43
N GLY A 60 -10.19 37.98 -8.88
CA GLY A 60 -9.54 39.04 -9.69
C GLY A 60 -8.82 38.52 -10.94
N GLY A 61 -9.32 37.45 -11.56
CA GLY A 61 -8.69 36.80 -12.73
C GLY A 61 -7.55 35.84 -12.40
N LYS A 62 -7.14 35.72 -11.13
CA LYS A 62 -6.18 34.72 -10.65
C LYS A 62 -6.91 33.43 -10.29
N VAL A 63 -6.31 32.30 -10.64
CA VAL A 63 -6.82 30.96 -10.33
C VAL A 63 -5.91 30.32 -9.30
N SER A 64 -6.45 30.01 -8.13
CA SER A 64 -5.79 29.21 -7.10
C SER A 64 -6.18 27.74 -7.27
N TYR A 65 -5.21 26.84 -7.14
CA TYR A 65 -5.44 25.41 -7.27
C TYR A 65 -4.53 24.60 -6.34
N SER A 66 -5.00 23.43 -5.94
CA SER A 66 -4.23 22.44 -5.18
C SER A 66 -3.78 21.32 -6.11
N MET A 67 -2.61 20.76 -5.85
CA MET A 67 -2.13 19.55 -6.51
C MET A 67 -2.10 18.43 -5.48
N THR A 68 -2.81 17.33 -5.74
CA THR A 68 -2.79 16.15 -4.88
C THR A 68 -2.12 15.01 -5.64
N PRO A 69 -0.98 14.47 -5.18
CA PRO A 69 -0.34 13.34 -5.85
C PRO A 69 -1.23 12.10 -5.75
N ALA A 70 -1.01 11.16 -6.66
CA ALA A 70 -1.59 9.83 -6.59
C ALA A 70 -0.71 8.86 -7.37
N VAL A 71 -0.75 7.58 -7.01
CA VAL A 71 -0.10 6.51 -7.76
C VAL A 71 -1.21 5.73 -8.48
N SER A 72 -1.08 5.54 -9.79
CA SER A 72 -2.03 4.72 -10.52
C SER A 72 -1.96 3.26 -10.06
N LYS A 73 -3.01 2.47 -10.32
CA LYS A 73 -3.06 1.06 -9.92
C LYS A 73 -1.85 0.26 -10.44
N THR A 74 -1.49 0.44 -11.71
CA THR A 74 -0.39 -0.28 -12.35
C THR A 74 0.97 0.12 -11.78
N GLN A 75 1.17 1.41 -11.51
CA GLN A 75 2.38 1.91 -10.86
C GLN A 75 2.48 1.40 -9.42
N LEU A 76 1.35 1.32 -8.71
CA LEU A 76 1.32 0.78 -7.35
C LEU A 76 1.66 -0.71 -7.33
N GLU A 77 1.11 -1.50 -8.25
CA GLU A 77 1.42 -2.93 -8.41
C GLU A 77 2.92 -3.16 -8.64
N ALA A 78 3.52 -2.39 -9.56
CA ALA A 78 4.95 -2.44 -9.82
C ALA A 78 5.79 -2.05 -8.60
N ALA A 79 5.43 -0.96 -7.91
CA ALA A 79 6.12 -0.50 -6.71
C ALA A 79 6.02 -1.53 -5.56
N VAL A 80 4.86 -2.15 -5.38
CA VAL A 80 4.64 -3.19 -4.37
C VAL A 80 5.44 -4.45 -4.70
N ALA A 81 5.47 -4.89 -5.95
CA ALA A 81 6.29 -6.04 -6.37
C ALA A 81 7.78 -5.81 -6.07
N ASP A 82 8.28 -4.61 -6.35
CA ASP A 82 9.65 -4.19 -6.06
C ASP A 82 9.93 -4.08 -4.54
N MET A 83 8.99 -3.55 -3.75
CA MET A 83 9.07 -3.54 -2.27
C MET A 83 9.18 -4.97 -1.70
N VAL A 84 8.34 -5.90 -2.17
CA VAL A 84 8.38 -7.32 -1.76
C VAL A 84 9.71 -7.94 -2.15
N THR A 85 10.17 -7.71 -3.38
CA THR A 85 11.45 -8.23 -3.89
C THR A 85 12.61 -7.79 -3.01
N ARG A 86 12.66 -6.51 -2.62
CA ARG A 86 13.72 -6.01 -1.73
C ARG A 86 13.68 -6.61 -0.34
N ALA A 87 12.48 -6.81 0.21
CA ALA A 87 12.28 -7.35 1.55
C ALA A 87 12.61 -8.85 1.62
N ARG A 88 12.15 -9.63 0.64
CA ARG A 88 12.30 -11.10 0.61
C ARG A 88 13.53 -11.58 -0.16
N LYS A 89 14.17 -10.71 -0.94
CA LYS A 89 15.20 -11.06 -1.94
C LYS A 89 14.70 -12.02 -3.03
N ALA A 90 13.38 -12.12 -3.21
CA ALA A 90 12.70 -12.91 -4.22
C ALA A 90 11.45 -12.16 -4.70
N ALA A 91 11.20 -12.16 -6.01
CA ALA A 91 10.04 -11.51 -6.58
C ALA A 91 8.78 -12.38 -6.37
N PRO A 92 7.61 -11.76 -6.09
CA PRO A 92 6.35 -12.50 -6.03
C PRO A 92 5.91 -12.93 -7.44
N ASP A 93 5.06 -13.96 -7.52
CA ASP A 93 4.47 -14.42 -8.79
C ASP A 93 3.57 -13.35 -9.42
N SER A 94 2.78 -12.66 -8.59
CA SER A 94 1.94 -11.55 -9.04
C SER A 94 1.56 -10.61 -7.91
N VAL A 95 1.28 -9.37 -8.28
CA VAL A 95 0.68 -8.35 -7.41
C VAL A 95 -0.52 -7.76 -8.12
N VAL A 96 -1.66 -7.75 -7.43
CA VAL A 96 -2.91 -7.15 -7.91
C VAL A 96 -3.44 -6.18 -6.87
N CYS A 97 -3.42 -4.89 -7.19
CA CYS A 97 -3.97 -3.86 -6.30
C CYS A 97 -5.45 -3.59 -6.64
N GLN A 98 -6.29 -3.42 -5.62
CA GLN A 98 -7.71 -3.14 -5.81
C GLN A 98 -7.97 -1.73 -6.35
N SER A 99 -7.03 -0.81 -6.09
CA SER A 99 -7.07 0.58 -6.52
C SER A 99 -5.65 1.13 -6.67
N GLY A 100 -5.54 2.37 -7.18
CA GLY A 100 -4.33 3.17 -7.00
C GLY A 100 -4.23 3.72 -5.57
N LEU A 101 -3.18 4.46 -5.27
CA LEU A 101 -2.95 5.05 -3.95
C LEU A 101 -3.10 6.57 -4.00
N GLU A 102 -4.07 7.12 -3.27
CA GLU A 102 -4.20 8.57 -3.14
C GLU A 102 -3.05 9.14 -2.31
N GLY A 103 -2.48 10.27 -2.75
CA GLY A 103 -1.45 11.00 -2.01
C GLY A 103 -2.03 11.86 -0.90
N LYS A 104 -2.67 11.23 0.07
CA LYS A 104 -3.10 11.84 1.34
C LYS A 104 -2.51 11.04 2.49
N GLN A 105 -2.02 11.71 3.52
CA GLN A 105 -1.50 11.01 4.70
C GLN A 105 -2.57 10.09 5.30
N GLY A 106 -2.21 8.84 5.56
CA GLY A 106 -3.13 7.81 6.04
C GLY A 106 -4.01 7.16 4.97
N ALA A 107 -3.90 7.57 3.69
CA ALA A 107 -4.57 6.88 2.60
C ALA A 107 -4.04 5.45 2.45
N VAL A 108 -4.94 4.55 2.06
CA VAL A 108 -4.64 3.13 1.92
C VAL A 108 -5.09 2.58 0.59
N ALA A 109 -4.38 1.57 0.11
CA ALA A 109 -4.81 0.70 -0.98
C ALA A 109 -4.51 -0.75 -0.61
N LEU A 110 -5.41 -1.67 -0.98
CA LEU A 110 -5.24 -3.09 -0.72
C LEU A 110 -4.63 -3.77 -1.94
N CYS A 111 -3.58 -4.55 -1.73
CA CYS A 111 -2.90 -5.31 -2.78
C CYS A 111 -2.81 -6.78 -2.39
N ASP A 112 -3.26 -7.63 -3.30
CA ASP A 112 -3.16 -9.09 -3.19
C ASP A 112 -1.84 -9.51 -3.83
N ILE A 113 -0.98 -10.15 -3.04
CA ILE A 113 0.37 -10.58 -3.41
C ILE A 113 0.36 -12.10 -3.40
N THR A 114 0.59 -12.70 -4.57
CA THR A 114 0.63 -14.15 -4.73
C THR A 114 2.07 -14.63 -4.83
N ASP A 115 2.39 -15.66 -4.07
CA ASP A 115 3.70 -16.28 -3.97
C ASP A 115 3.51 -17.78 -3.69
N ASP A 116 4.14 -18.66 -4.47
CA ASP A 116 4.03 -20.12 -4.37
C ASP A 116 2.57 -20.63 -4.28
N GLY A 117 1.67 -20.01 -5.06
CA GLY A 117 0.24 -20.37 -5.10
C GLY A 117 -0.57 -19.95 -3.86
N PHE A 118 0.02 -19.16 -2.95
CA PHE A 118 -0.67 -18.55 -1.82
C PHE A 118 -0.82 -17.04 -2.03
N THR A 119 -2.03 -16.52 -1.90
CA THR A 119 -2.31 -15.08 -2.01
C THR A 119 -2.47 -14.47 -0.62
N SER A 120 -1.60 -13.51 -0.30
CA SER A 120 -1.67 -12.68 0.91
C SER A 120 -2.16 -11.27 0.56
N ARG A 121 -3.11 -10.75 1.33
CA ARG A 121 -3.53 -9.35 1.19
C ARG A 121 -2.65 -8.46 2.05
N ARG A 122 -2.09 -7.40 1.46
CA ARG A 122 -1.31 -6.37 2.14
C ARG A 122 -1.95 -5.00 1.95
N THR A 123 -1.71 -4.11 2.91
CA THR A 123 -2.15 -2.72 2.83
C THR A 123 -0.96 -1.84 2.46
N ALA A 124 -1.04 -1.14 1.34
CA ALA A 124 -0.16 -0.01 1.05
C ALA A 124 -0.69 1.22 1.79
N LEU A 125 0.15 1.89 2.58
CA LEU A 125 -0.21 3.01 3.44
C LEU A 125 0.69 4.21 3.14
N VAL A 126 0.08 5.38 2.97
CA VAL A 126 0.80 6.65 2.90
C VAL A 126 1.16 7.13 4.30
N SER A 127 2.46 7.22 4.59
CA SER A 127 2.98 7.71 5.86
C SER A 127 3.09 9.24 5.90
N GLU A 128 3.41 9.86 4.76
CA GLU A 128 3.70 11.28 4.67
C GLU A 128 3.44 11.82 3.27
N VAL A 129 3.00 13.08 3.18
CA VAL A 129 2.83 13.81 1.93
C VAL A 129 3.44 15.21 2.08
N SER A 130 4.32 15.58 1.16
CA SER A 130 4.93 16.90 1.08
C SER A 130 4.89 17.41 -0.36
N GLY A 131 3.94 18.30 -0.64
CA GLY A 131 3.66 18.76 -2.01
C GLY A 131 3.23 17.61 -2.93
N LEU A 132 4.00 17.38 -4.00
CA LEU A 132 3.80 16.26 -4.93
C LEU A 132 4.59 15.01 -4.55
N ALA A 133 5.46 15.07 -3.53
CA ALA A 133 6.15 13.92 -2.99
C ALA A 133 5.26 13.21 -1.95
N MET A 134 5.21 11.88 -2.02
CA MET A 134 4.52 11.06 -1.03
C MET A 134 5.38 9.86 -0.65
N ASN A 135 5.44 9.58 0.64
CA ASN A 135 6.08 8.40 1.19
C ASN A 135 5.00 7.37 1.51
N TYR A 136 5.15 6.16 0.99
CA TYR A 136 4.25 5.04 1.28
C TYR A 136 5.03 3.73 1.33
N GLY A 137 4.45 2.75 2.01
CA GLY A 137 5.00 1.41 2.13
C GLY A 137 3.91 0.38 2.43
N LEU A 138 4.31 -0.88 2.55
CA LEU A 138 3.40 -1.94 2.98
C LEU A 138 3.34 -1.99 4.52
N THR A 139 2.13 -2.11 5.05
CA THR A 139 1.95 -2.35 6.48
C THR A 139 2.58 -3.70 6.87
N PRO A 140 3.28 -3.78 8.01
CA PRO A 140 3.79 -5.05 8.50
C PRO A 140 2.64 -6.02 8.81
N VAL A 141 2.89 -7.31 8.57
CA VAL A 141 2.01 -8.40 8.98
C VAL A 141 2.84 -9.51 9.61
N LEU A 142 2.25 -10.28 10.51
CA LEU A 142 2.75 -11.58 10.91
C LEU A 142 2.44 -12.59 9.82
N GLU A 143 3.47 -13.18 9.22
CA GLU A 143 3.30 -14.13 8.14
C GLU A 143 2.64 -15.44 8.61
N LYS A 144 1.80 -16.01 7.74
CA LYS A 144 1.11 -17.28 7.96
C LYS A 144 2.07 -18.39 8.40
N SER A 145 3.19 -18.54 7.72
CA SER A 145 4.20 -19.58 7.98
C SER A 145 4.82 -19.45 9.38
N VAL A 146 5.05 -18.21 9.84
CA VAL A 146 5.54 -17.90 11.18
C VAL A 146 4.47 -18.25 12.22
N ALA A 147 3.21 -17.90 11.95
CA ALA A 147 2.10 -18.25 12.82
C ALA A 147 1.88 -19.77 12.92
N GLU A 148 1.97 -20.51 11.81
CA GLU A 148 1.86 -21.97 11.80
C GLU A 148 3.01 -22.62 12.59
N SER A 149 4.24 -22.16 12.36
CA SER A 149 5.44 -22.67 13.04
C SER A 149 5.43 -22.39 14.55
N SER A 150 4.97 -21.19 14.94
CA SER A 150 4.87 -20.82 16.34
C SER A 150 3.82 -21.64 17.09
N LEU A 151 2.64 -21.87 16.50
CA LEU A 151 1.60 -22.69 17.12
C LEU A 151 2.05 -24.16 17.22
N ALA A 152 2.67 -24.69 16.16
CA ALA A 152 3.19 -26.06 16.18
C ALA A 152 4.21 -26.26 17.30
N THR A 153 5.11 -25.29 17.50
CA THR A 153 6.09 -25.31 18.60
C THR A 153 5.39 -25.31 19.96
N GLN A 154 4.36 -24.48 20.17
CA GLN A 154 3.59 -24.45 21.43
C GLN A 154 2.86 -25.78 21.71
N LEU A 155 2.45 -26.49 20.65
CA LEU A 155 1.76 -27.78 20.75
C LEU A 155 2.74 -28.98 20.80
N GLY A 156 4.04 -28.76 20.62
CA GLY A 156 5.02 -29.85 20.47
C GLY A 156 4.81 -30.68 19.21
N GLN A 157 4.36 -30.06 18.12
CA GLN A 157 4.00 -30.70 16.85
C GLN A 157 4.84 -30.18 15.68
N SER A 158 4.72 -30.85 14.52
CA SER A 158 5.30 -30.37 13.26
C SER A 158 4.48 -29.20 12.69
N PRO A 159 5.12 -28.15 12.14
CA PRO A 159 4.44 -27.06 11.43
C PRO A 159 3.49 -27.54 10.33
N SER A 160 3.82 -28.65 9.66
CA SER A 160 2.98 -29.23 8.60
C SER A 160 1.59 -29.69 9.07
N THR A 161 1.39 -29.84 10.38
CA THR A 161 0.11 -30.25 10.99
C THR A 161 -0.78 -29.06 11.39
N VAL A 162 -0.28 -27.84 11.21
CA VAL A 162 -1.00 -26.60 11.50
C VAL A 162 -1.36 -25.90 10.18
N LYS A 163 -2.57 -25.38 10.10
CA LYS A 163 -3.07 -24.59 8.98
C LYS A 163 -3.72 -23.31 9.48
N CYS A 164 -3.15 -22.18 9.13
CA CYS A 164 -3.71 -20.86 9.42
C CYS A 164 -4.39 -20.27 8.17
N ASP A 165 -5.43 -19.47 8.38
CA ASP A 165 -6.21 -18.89 7.28
C ASP A 165 -5.37 -17.92 6.45
N GLY A 166 -4.41 -17.22 7.06
CA GLY A 166 -3.53 -16.31 6.32
C GLY A 166 -2.50 -15.57 7.17
N ASP A 167 -2.05 -14.45 6.61
CA ASP A 167 -1.25 -13.45 7.32
C ASP A 167 -2.14 -12.68 8.32
N VAL A 168 -1.53 -12.06 9.34
CA VAL A 168 -2.23 -11.25 10.34
C VAL A 168 -1.64 -9.86 10.39
N ASP A 169 -2.46 -8.82 10.29
CA ASP A 169 -1.99 -7.45 10.46
C ASP A 169 -1.19 -7.29 11.76
N SER A 170 -0.03 -6.62 11.70
CA SER A 170 0.77 -6.29 12.87
C SER A 170 0.13 -5.13 13.64
N LYS A 171 -1.07 -5.37 14.17
CA LYS A 171 -1.87 -4.43 14.95
C LYS A 171 -2.46 -5.16 16.14
N VAL A 172 -2.32 -4.57 17.34
CA VAL A 172 -2.92 -5.12 18.56
C VAL A 172 -4.41 -5.37 18.38
N GLY A 173 -4.86 -6.57 18.76
CA GLY A 173 -6.23 -7.04 18.60
C GLY A 173 -6.56 -7.66 17.24
N ALA A 174 -5.64 -7.64 16.27
CA ALA A 174 -5.81 -8.40 15.03
C ALA A 174 -5.83 -9.91 15.33
N THR A 175 -6.70 -10.65 14.64
CA THR A 175 -6.91 -12.08 14.89
C THR A 175 -6.91 -12.88 13.61
N GLN A 176 -6.52 -14.16 13.72
CA GLN A 176 -6.83 -15.16 12.69
C GLN A 176 -7.19 -16.50 13.30
N ARG A 177 -7.79 -17.37 12.48
CA ARG A 177 -8.03 -18.76 12.84
C ARG A 177 -6.91 -19.64 12.31
N CYS A 178 -6.52 -20.59 13.14
CA CYS A 178 -5.62 -21.69 12.79
C CYS A 178 -6.27 -23.01 13.21
N THR A 179 -5.97 -24.08 12.50
CA THR A 179 -6.41 -25.44 12.81
C THR A 179 -5.18 -26.33 12.93
N ALA A 180 -5.11 -27.14 13.99
CA ALA A 180 -4.03 -28.09 14.21
C ALA A 180 -4.57 -29.50 14.48
N LEU A 181 -3.87 -30.53 14.01
CA LEU A 181 -4.23 -31.92 14.27
C LEU A 181 -3.61 -32.39 15.60
N VAL A 182 -4.38 -32.39 16.69
CA VAL A 182 -3.91 -32.80 18.03
C VAL A 182 -4.56 -34.10 18.45
N GLY A 183 -3.76 -35.14 18.67
CA GLY A 183 -4.27 -36.46 19.08
C GLY A 183 -5.22 -37.08 18.05
N GLY A 184 -5.01 -36.83 16.75
CA GLY A 184 -5.86 -37.31 15.66
C GLY A 184 -7.14 -36.50 15.44
N GLN A 185 -7.36 -35.40 16.17
CA GLN A 185 -8.52 -34.53 16.00
C GLN A 185 -8.11 -33.13 15.57
N ASN A 186 -8.85 -32.56 14.62
CA ASN A 186 -8.69 -31.16 14.24
C ASN A 186 -9.21 -30.26 15.36
N ARG A 187 -8.35 -29.39 15.87
CA ARG A 187 -8.68 -28.37 16.87
C ARG A 187 -8.42 -27.00 16.30
N ALA A 188 -9.39 -26.11 16.46
CA ALA A 188 -9.25 -24.73 16.05
C ALA A 188 -8.67 -23.87 17.17
N TYR A 189 -7.87 -22.88 16.78
CA TYR A 189 -7.23 -21.91 17.63
C TYR A 189 -7.42 -20.52 17.03
N THR A 190 -7.63 -19.53 17.88
CA THR A 190 -7.62 -18.12 17.51
C THR A 190 -6.29 -17.52 17.93
N LEU A 191 -5.52 -17.05 16.95
CA LEU A 191 -4.38 -16.18 17.17
C LEU A 191 -4.88 -14.77 17.46
N THR A 192 -4.31 -14.09 18.44
CA THR A 192 -4.54 -12.66 18.70
C THR A 192 -3.23 -11.94 18.88
N VAL A 193 -3.00 -10.88 18.11
CA VAL A 193 -1.86 -9.97 18.31
C VAL A 193 -2.07 -9.20 19.60
N THR A 194 -1.13 -9.33 20.53
CA THR A 194 -1.22 -8.73 21.87
C THR A 194 -0.37 -7.48 22.02
N ASP A 195 0.72 -7.35 21.25
CA ASP A 195 1.61 -6.20 21.31
C ASP A 195 2.40 -6.03 19.99
N VAL A 196 2.77 -4.79 19.68
CA VAL A 196 3.62 -4.46 18.52
C VAL A 196 4.60 -3.37 18.94
N ALA A 197 5.87 -3.74 19.08
CA ALA A 197 6.94 -2.85 19.55
C ALA A 197 8.26 -3.16 18.81
N ASP A 198 8.99 -2.10 18.42
CA ASP A 198 10.30 -2.21 17.77
C ASP A 198 10.35 -3.17 16.56
N GLY A 199 9.28 -3.19 15.77
CA GLY A 199 9.14 -4.10 14.62
C GLY A 199 8.92 -5.57 14.99
N LYS A 200 8.74 -5.90 16.26
CA LYS A 200 8.37 -7.22 16.77
C LYS A 200 6.87 -7.27 17.05
N VAL A 201 6.27 -8.41 16.72
CA VAL A 201 4.85 -8.67 16.95
C VAL A 201 4.74 -9.77 18.00
N SER A 202 4.10 -9.46 19.12
CA SER A 202 3.74 -10.45 20.14
C SER A 202 2.30 -10.91 19.91
N PHE A 203 2.05 -12.20 20.07
CA PHE A 203 0.74 -12.80 19.85
C PHE A 203 0.52 -14.00 20.75
N SER A 204 -0.74 -14.39 20.92
CA SER A 204 -1.15 -15.54 21.72
C SER A 204 -2.15 -16.40 20.95
N TYR A 205 -2.24 -17.68 21.31
CA TYR A 205 -3.25 -18.60 20.78
C TYR A 205 -4.20 -19.03 21.90
N LYS A 206 -5.48 -19.12 21.57
CA LYS A 206 -6.50 -19.71 22.44
C LYS A 206 -7.31 -20.72 21.65
N PRO A 207 -7.75 -21.85 22.23
CA PRO A 207 -8.71 -22.72 21.57
C PRO A 207 -9.94 -21.92 21.14
N ALA A 208 -10.39 -22.12 19.91
CA ALA A 208 -11.62 -21.53 19.42
C ALA A 208 -12.79 -22.41 19.88
N ASN A 209 -13.62 -21.86 20.77
CA ASN A 209 -14.87 -22.49 21.20
C ASN A 209 -15.92 -22.48 20.07
#